data_AF-A0A3C0PMH7-F1
#
_entry.id   AF-A0A3C0PMH7-F1
#
_cell.length_a   1.000
_cell.length_b   1.000
_cell.length_c   1.000
_cell.angle_alpha   90.00
_cell.angle_beta   90.00
_cell.angle_gamma   90.00
#
_symmetry.space_group_name_H-M   'P 1'
#
loop_
_entity.id
_entity.type
_entity.pdbx_description
1 polymer ?
#
loop_
_entity_poly.entity_id
_entity_poly.type
_entity_poly.pdbx_seq_one_letter_code
_entity_poly.pdbx_strand_id
1 'polypeptide(L)'
;MAEIKDPENTILMELKDGTVTIELLPDVAPLHCERMKDLVRTGQYDNVAFHRVIDGFMAQTGDVQHGNMEDNFNLRSAGTGASSLPNVRAEFSKLPHDRGTIGAAR
;
A
#
# COMPACT_ATOMS: atom_id res chain seq x y z
N MET A 1 -2.11 13.83 -15.54
CA MET A 1 -1.33 12.93 -14.65
C MET A 1 -0.61 13.81 -13.65
N ALA A 2 -0.43 13.36 -12.41
CA ALA A 2 0.36 14.11 -11.42
C ALA A 2 1.81 14.27 -11.91
N GLU A 3 2.45 15.38 -11.56
CA GLU A 3 3.85 15.63 -11.90
C GLU A 3 4.75 14.71 -11.06
N ILE A 4 5.53 13.84 -11.72
CA ILE A 4 6.47 12.92 -11.07
C ILE A 4 7.81 13.64 -10.90
N LYS A 5 8.13 14.06 -9.68
CA LYS A 5 9.38 14.77 -9.36
C LYS A 5 10.54 13.82 -9.06
N ASP A 6 10.24 12.70 -8.41
CA ASP A 6 11.21 11.66 -8.05
C ASP A 6 10.66 10.28 -8.44
N PRO A 7 11.07 9.74 -9.60
CA PRO A 7 10.61 8.44 -10.06
C PRO A 7 10.95 7.28 -9.11
N GLU A 8 12.03 7.37 -8.34
CA GLU A 8 12.45 6.27 -7.45
C GLU A 8 11.61 6.19 -6.19
N ASN A 9 11.01 7.30 -5.77
CA ASN A 9 10.10 7.40 -4.64
C ASN A 9 8.64 7.63 -5.10
N THR A 10 8.30 7.23 -6.33
CA THR A 10 6.92 7.31 -6.84
C THR A 10 6.39 5.92 -7.18
N ILE A 11 5.23 5.57 -6.64
CA ILE A 11 4.48 4.36 -7.02
C ILE A 11 3.29 4.76 -7.89
N LEU A 12 3.11 4.07 -9.00
CA LEU A 12 1.89 4.15 -9.81
C LEU A 12 1.03 2.94 -9.50
N MET A 13 -0.12 3.18 -8.87
CA MET A 13 -1.11 2.13 -8.60
C MET A 13 -2.20 2.22 -9.67
N GLU A 14 -2.22 1.23 -10.57
CA GLU A 14 -3.21 1.14 -11.64
C GLU A 14 -4.48 0.48 -11.13
N LEU A 15 -5.59 1.22 -11.18
CA LEU A 15 -6.93 0.70 -10.88
C LEU A 15 -7.77 0.70 -12.15
N LYS A 16 -8.86 -0.08 -12.14
CA LYS A 16 -9.82 -0.15 -13.25
C LYS A 16 -10.39 1.22 -13.64
N ASP A 17 -10.55 2.09 -12.65
CA ASP A 17 -11.15 3.42 -12.81
C ASP A 17 -10.11 4.55 -12.94
N GLY A 18 -8.82 4.22 -12.96
CA GLY A 18 -7.73 5.17 -13.17
C GLY A 18 -6.48 4.90 -12.35
N THR A 19 -5.41 5.64 -12.65
CA THR A 19 -4.13 5.51 -11.96
C THR A 19 -4.06 6.47 -10.77
N VAL A 20 -3.66 5.93 -9.62
CA VAL A 20 -3.30 6.71 -8.42
C VAL A 20 -1.79 6.84 -8.37
N THR A 21 -1.30 8.08 -8.37
CA THR A 21 0.13 8.38 -8.17
C THR A 21 0.40 8.59 -6.69
N ILE A 22 1.35 7.84 -6.14
CA ILE A 22 1.71 7.84 -4.73
C ILE A 22 3.16 8.32 -4.60
N GLU A 23 3.36 9.42 -3.86
CA GLU A 23 4.69 9.89 -3.45
C GLU A 23 5.07 9.23 -2.11
N LEU A 24 6.24 8.60 -2.07
CA LEU A 24 6.84 8.04 -0.87
C LEU A 24 7.66 9.10 -0.13
N LEU A 25 7.67 9.02 1.20
CA LEU A 25 8.38 9.96 2.07
C LEU A 25 9.54 9.24 2.80
N PRO A 26 10.66 8.92 2.10
CA PRO A 26 11.77 8.17 2.69
C PRO A 26 12.44 8.91 3.86
N ASP A 27 12.36 10.24 3.91
CA ASP A 27 12.87 11.02 5.05
C ASP A 27 12.03 10.87 6.32
N VAL A 28 10.78 10.40 6.18
CA VAL A 28 9.81 10.25 7.29
C VAL A 28 9.69 8.80 7.73
N ALA A 29 9.61 7.86 6.77
CA ALA A 29 9.43 6.44 7.02
C ALA A 29 10.31 5.61 6.07
N PRO A 30 11.65 5.66 6.22
CA PRO A 30 12.58 5.04 5.28
C PRO A 30 12.36 3.53 5.15
N LEU A 31 12.17 2.82 6.27
CA LEU A 31 12.00 1.36 6.23
C LEU A 31 10.68 0.95 5.58
N HIS A 32 9.62 1.73 5.81
CA HIS A 32 8.33 1.48 5.18
C HIS A 32 8.37 1.76 3.68
N CYS A 33 9.03 2.84 3.26
CA CYS A 33 9.20 3.17 1.84
C CYS A 33 9.97 2.08 1.10
N GLU A 34 11.09 1.60 1.67
CA GLU A 34 11.86 0.50 1.07
C GLU A 34 11.03 -0.78 0.99
N ARG A 35 10.28 -1.14 2.03
CA ARG A 35 9.38 -2.30 1.98
C ARG A 35 8.32 -2.18 0.89
N MET A 36 7.72 -1.01 0.73
CA MET A 36 6.73 -0.77 -0.32
C MET A 36 7.34 -0.96 -1.70
N LYS A 37 8.54 -0.42 -1.95
CA LYS A 37 9.27 -0.61 -3.21
C LYS A 37 9.55 -2.08 -3.49
N ASP A 38 10.02 -2.84 -2.51
CA ASP A 38 10.31 -4.27 -2.68
C ASP A 38 9.07 -5.06 -3.09
N LEU A 39 7.94 -4.84 -2.40
CA LEU A 39 6.68 -5.54 -2.68
C LEU A 39 6.10 -5.14 -4.04
N VAL A 40 6.19 -3.86 -4.43
CA VAL A 40 5.78 -3.40 -5.77
C VAL A 40 6.67 -3.99 -6.85
N ARG A 41 8.00 -3.93 -6.71
CA ARG A 41 8.95 -4.44 -7.72
C ARG A 41 8.85 -5.95 -7.93
N THR A 42 8.38 -6.68 -6.92
CA THR A 42 8.12 -8.12 -6.99
C THR A 42 6.71 -8.47 -7.45
N GLY A 43 5.86 -7.48 -7.78
CA GLY A 43 4.50 -7.68 -8.25
C GLY A 43 3.53 -8.21 -7.19
N GLN A 44 3.90 -8.16 -5.90
CA GLN A 44 3.08 -8.78 -4.85
C GLN A 44 1.73 -8.08 -4.63
N TYR A 45 1.62 -6.82 -5.02
CA TYR A 45 0.36 -6.08 -4.95
C TYR A 45 -0.52 -6.26 -6.19
N ASP A 46 -0.04 -6.94 -7.21
CA ASP A 46 -0.82 -7.16 -8.43
C ASP A 46 -2.07 -7.97 -8.10
N ASN A 47 -3.21 -7.49 -8.61
CA ASN A 47 -4.53 -8.06 -8.35
C ASN A 47 -4.97 -8.08 -6.87
N VAL A 48 -4.29 -7.38 -5.96
CA VAL A 48 -4.72 -7.30 -4.55
C VAL A 48 -5.93 -6.38 -4.39
N ALA A 49 -6.99 -6.89 -3.77
CA ALA A 49 -8.23 -6.18 -3.55
C ALA A 49 -8.14 -5.14 -2.43
N PHE A 50 -8.87 -4.03 -2.64
CA PHE A 50 -9.35 -3.20 -1.54
C PHE A 50 -10.45 -3.95 -0.79
N HIS A 51 -10.08 -4.63 0.29
CA HIS A 51 -10.98 -5.52 1.04
C HIS A 51 -11.79 -4.77 2.10
N ARG A 52 -11.41 -3.54 2.46
CA ARG A 52 -12.15 -2.73 3.44
C ARG A 52 -12.18 -1.26 3.03
N VAL A 53 -13.35 -0.77 2.66
CA VAL A 53 -13.58 0.63 2.26
C VAL A 53 -14.69 1.21 3.13
N ILE A 54 -14.41 2.33 3.78
CA ILE A 54 -15.35 3.03 4.66
C ILE A 54 -15.43 4.48 4.19
N ASP A 55 -16.62 4.88 3.74
CA ASP A 55 -16.86 6.24 3.28
C ASP A 55 -16.61 7.26 4.40
N GLY A 56 -16.04 8.40 4.03
CA GLY A 56 -15.60 9.44 4.96
C GLY A 56 -14.40 9.07 5.85
N PHE A 57 -13.81 7.88 5.70
CA PHE A 57 -12.67 7.44 6.52
C PHE A 57 -11.48 6.97 5.68
N MET A 58 -11.50 5.74 5.17
CA MET A 58 -10.32 5.15 4.51
C MET A 58 -10.67 3.97 3.59
N ALA A 59 -9.74 3.63 2.71
CA ALA A 59 -9.74 2.42 1.91
C ALA A 59 -8.46 1.63 2.20
N GLN A 60 -8.60 0.36 2.55
CA GLN A 60 -7.50 -0.53 2.96
C GLN A 60 -7.29 -1.64 1.92
N THR A 61 -6.04 -1.85 1.56
CA THR A 61 -5.55 -2.87 0.61
C THR A 61 -4.20 -3.42 1.11
N GLY A 62 -3.53 -4.25 0.30
CA GLY A 62 -2.16 -4.70 0.55
C GLY A 62 -2.03 -6.04 1.24
N ASP A 63 -3.11 -6.80 1.39
CA ASP A 63 -3.04 -8.20 1.85
C ASP A 63 -2.61 -9.10 0.68
N VAL A 64 -1.31 -9.36 0.59
CA VAL A 64 -0.69 -10.16 -0.47
C VAL A 64 -0.92 -11.68 -0.31
N GLN A 65 -1.46 -12.13 0.83
CA GLN A 65 -1.63 -13.55 1.14
C GLN A 65 -3.07 -14.04 0.92
N HIS A 66 -4.04 -13.19 1.24
CA HIS A 66 -5.47 -13.52 1.19
C HIS A 66 -6.29 -12.53 0.35
N GLY A 67 -5.67 -11.43 -0.09
CA GLY A 67 -6.32 -10.37 -0.83
C GLY A 67 -6.14 -10.41 -2.35
N ASN A 68 -5.29 -11.31 -2.89
CA ASN A 68 -5.10 -11.41 -4.34
C ASN A 68 -6.34 -12.02 -4.99
N MET A 69 -6.96 -11.29 -5.92
CA MET A 69 -8.22 -11.66 -6.57
C MET A 69 -8.09 -12.80 -7.59
N GLU A 70 -6.88 -13.06 -8.08
CA GLU A 70 -6.61 -14.13 -9.05
C GLU A 70 -6.02 -15.38 -8.37
N ASP A 71 -5.43 -15.21 -7.18
CA ASP A 71 -4.82 -16.30 -6.41
C ASP A 71 -5.19 -16.23 -4.93
N ASN A 72 -5.81 -17.28 -4.40
CA ASN A 72 -6.14 -17.45 -2.97
C ASN A 72 -6.97 -16.32 -2.33
N PHE A 73 -7.84 -15.65 -3.11
CA PHE A 73 -8.76 -14.64 -2.58
C PHE A 73 -9.68 -15.22 -1.50
N ASN A 74 -9.63 -14.66 -0.29
CA ASN A 74 -10.54 -14.99 0.79
C ASN A 74 -10.96 -13.74 1.56
N LEU A 75 -12.16 -13.23 1.25
CA LEU A 75 -12.72 -12.04 1.89
C LEU A 75 -12.83 -12.14 3.42
N ARG A 76 -12.98 -13.35 3.99
CA ARG A 76 -13.09 -13.53 5.45
C ARG A 76 -11.75 -13.42 6.17
N SER A 77 -10.65 -13.59 5.43
CA SER A 77 -9.27 -13.53 5.93
C SER A 77 -8.50 -12.32 5.39
N ALA A 78 -9.05 -11.61 4.40
CA ALA A 78 -8.43 -10.41 3.84
C ALA A 78 -8.30 -9.31 4.91
N GLY A 79 -7.08 -8.79 5.04
CA GLY A 79 -6.68 -7.84 6.08
C GLY A 79 -5.91 -8.48 7.24
N THR A 80 -5.76 -9.81 7.28
CA THR A 80 -4.97 -10.52 8.30
C THR A 80 -3.70 -11.16 7.75
N GLY A 81 -3.50 -11.15 6.43
CA GLY A 81 -2.34 -11.77 5.79
C GLY A 81 -1.05 -10.97 5.96
N ALA A 82 0.05 -11.60 5.60
CA ALA A 82 1.39 -11.02 5.61
C ALA A 82 2.17 -11.40 4.35
N SER A 83 3.21 -10.64 4.02
CA SER A 83 4.20 -11.10 3.04
C SER A 83 5.15 -12.13 3.67
N SER A 84 5.96 -12.79 2.84
CA SER A 84 7.03 -13.68 3.31
C SER A 84 8.19 -12.95 4.02
N LEU A 85 8.17 -11.61 4.01
CA LEU A 85 9.20 -10.77 4.61
C LEU A 85 8.90 -10.46 6.08
N PRO A 86 9.91 -10.23 6.92
CA PRO A 86 9.71 -9.93 8.34
C PRO A 86 8.95 -8.61 8.54
N ASN A 87 8.28 -8.45 9.67
CA ASN A 87 7.60 -7.20 10.02
C ASN A 87 8.59 -6.03 10.09
N VAL A 88 8.16 -4.88 9.55
CA VAL A 88 8.91 -3.62 9.63
C VAL A 88 8.62 -2.96 10.97
N ARG A 89 9.65 -2.37 11.60
CA ARG A 89 9.47 -1.61 12.84
C ARG A 89 8.61 -0.37 12.56
N ALA A 90 7.71 -0.02 13.47
CA ALA A 90 6.89 1.18 13.34
C ALA A 90 7.74 2.47 13.29
N GLU A 91 7.43 3.33 12.32
CA GLU A 91 8.07 4.64 12.10
C GLU A 91 7.01 5.73 12.33
N PHE A 92 7.00 6.31 13.53
CA PHE A 92 6.02 7.34 13.89
C PHE A 92 6.52 8.73 13.47
N SER A 93 5.61 9.55 12.94
CA SER A 93 5.90 10.95 12.60
C SER A 93 4.82 11.87 13.18
N LYS A 94 5.05 13.19 13.06
CA LYS A 94 4.07 14.22 13.44
C LYS A 94 3.14 14.60 12.27
N LEU A 95 3.30 13.97 11.10
CA LEU A 95 2.45 14.28 9.96
C LEU A 95 1.02 13.77 10.23
N PRO A 96 0.00 14.59 9.96
CA PRO A 96 -1.38 14.19 10.16
C PRO A 96 -1.80 13.10 9.15
N HIS A 97 -2.77 12.28 9.56
CA HIS A 97 -3.50 11.39 8.66
C HIS A 97 -4.63 12.17 7.99
N ASP A 98 -4.28 12.98 6.99
CA ASP A 98 -5.23 13.75 6.20
C ASP A 98 -5.68 13.00 4.94
N ARG A 99 -6.62 13.57 4.19
CA ARG A 99 -7.09 13.01 2.92
C ARG A 99 -5.91 12.77 1.98
N GLY A 100 -5.74 11.52 1.54
CA GLY A 100 -4.70 11.11 0.61
C GLY A 100 -3.40 10.62 1.26
N THR A 101 -3.26 10.75 2.59
CA THR A 101 -2.14 10.17 3.32
C THR A 101 -2.24 8.64 3.32
N ILE A 102 -1.11 7.97 3.07
CA ILE A 102 -0.99 6.52 3.21
C ILE A 102 -0.31 6.21 4.53
N GLY A 103 -0.83 5.21 5.23
CA GLY A 103 -0.26 4.70 6.48
C GLY A 103 -0.29 3.17 6.50
N ALA A 104 0.63 2.59 7.28
CA ALA A 104 0.69 1.16 7.48
C ALA A 104 -0.45 0.69 8.40
N ALA A 105 -1.23 -0.30 7.95
CA ALA A 105 -2.10 -1.05 8.84
C ALA A 105 -1.24 -1.91 9.80
N ARG A 106 -1.73 -2.14 11.02
CA ARG A 106 -1.04 -2.87 12.08
C ARG A 106 -2.02 -3.50 13.07
#